data_AF-A0A9J7YTC2-F1
#
_entry.id   AF-A0A9J7YTC2-F1
#
_cell.length_a   1.000
_cell.length_b   1.000
_cell.length_c   1.000
_cell.angle_alpha   90.00
_cell.angle_beta   90.00
_cell.angle_gamma   90.00
#
_symmetry.space_group_name_H-M   'P 1'
#
loop_
_entity.id
_entity.type
_entity.pdbx_description
1 polymer ?
#
loop_
_entity_poly.entity_id
_entity_poly.type
_entity_poly.pdbx_seq_one_letter_code
_entity_poly.pdbx_strand_id
1 'polypeptide(L)'
;MYMKAQELRVRFELEEKLSEMEIKIKELEQKVQQEDSGFLRIVLIGKTGNGKSETGNTILGREEFHTEVSSDSVTTVCMKGIGKVQGRSVAVVDTPEIVKCVSLSAPGPHVFIIVLSVGRFTNEEKNTVDLIKRIFGPSAAQFSIVLFTRGDELKNETIEQYVEKSKNADLKKLIRDCGNRFLVFNNRDKKDNAQVTWLLNMIEEVNKSNKGQYFTNDMFEEAEMSIKKRMEEILKEKESEIQTKYDMEMETMMERLDKEKRKSDEEKIKMVNQFREKEETLRKEFEEKEKAEQKRREEEDKRRSDEEKQQKAEYHQKIEEMQKEMENQRLMYEKQQREKEDCGWLRAVLDLFVTFKVQSCNKNV
;
A
#
# COMPACT_ATOMS: atom_id res chain seq x y z
N MET A 1 7.12 12.13 19.98
CA MET A 1 7.83 12.20 18.68
C MET A 1 7.60 10.96 17.83
N TYR A 2 7.80 9.74 18.37
CA TYR A 2 7.65 8.48 17.61
C TYR A 2 6.30 8.31 16.89
N MET A 3 5.17 8.46 17.59
CA MET A 3 3.84 8.30 16.97
C MET A 3 3.57 9.31 15.84
N LYS A 4 4.03 10.55 16.00
CA LYS A 4 3.88 11.59 14.97
C LYS A 4 4.72 11.30 13.74
N ALA A 5 5.88 10.65 13.91
CA ALA A 5 6.72 10.19 12.82
C ALA A 5 6.11 8.97 12.10
N GLN A 6 5.46 8.05 12.82
CA GLN A 6 4.72 6.93 12.22
C GLN A 6 3.53 7.42 11.38
N GLU A 7 2.77 8.38 11.89
CA GLU A 7 1.64 9.00 11.17
C GLU A 7 2.10 9.68 9.86
N LEU A 8 3.20 10.45 9.91
CA LEU A 8 3.81 11.07 8.73
C LEU A 8 4.31 10.05 7.70
N ARG A 9 4.95 8.97 8.17
CA ARG A 9 5.46 7.91 7.29
C ARG A 9 4.33 7.21 6.54
N VAL A 10 3.26 6.89 7.26
CA VAL A 10 2.04 6.33 6.69
C VAL A 10 1.47 7.26 5.62
N ARG A 11 1.25 8.54 5.95
CA ARG A 11 0.72 9.50 5.00
C ARG A 11 1.54 9.58 3.71
N PHE A 12 2.87 9.55 3.84
CA PHE A 12 3.79 9.56 2.71
C PHE A 12 3.65 8.31 1.81
N GLU A 13 3.59 7.11 2.39
CA GLU A 13 3.38 5.85 1.65
C GLU A 13 2.07 5.85 0.83
N LEU A 14 1.11 6.69 1.22
CA LEU A 14 -0.21 6.78 0.61
C LEU A 14 -0.35 7.87 -0.42
N GLU A 15 0.28 9.01 -0.20
CA GLU A 15 0.48 10.01 -1.25
C GLU A 15 1.29 9.40 -2.42
N GLU A 16 2.24 8.50 -2.15
CA GLU A 16 2.99 7.76 -3.18
C GLU A 16 2.08 6.82 -3.99
N LYS A 17 1.24 6.02 -3.32
CA LYS A 17 0.25 5.16 -3.99
C LYS A 17 -0.77 5.95 -4.82
N LEU A 18 -1.24 7.10 -4.33
CA LEU A 18 -2.14 7.98 -5.10
C LEU A 18 -1.46 8.46 -6.37
N SER A 19 -0.22 8.94 -6.25
CA SER A 19 0.55 9.40 -7.41
C SER A 19 0.74 8.29 -8.45
N GLU A 20 1.06 7.06 -8.03
CA GLU A 20 1.14 5.92 -8.96
C GLU A 20 -0.19 5.63 -9.67
N MET A 21 -1.32 5.77 -8.97
CA MET A 21 -2.64 5.52 -9.54
C MET A 21 -3.06 6.63 -10.52
N GLU A 22 -2.78 7.89 -10.21
CA GLU A 22 -2.98 9.02 -11.13
C GLU A 22 -2.16 8.85 -12.43
N ILE A 23 -0.93 8.34 -12.31
CA ILE A 23 -0.10 8.00 -13.47
C ILE A 23 -0.78 6.92 -14.32
N LYS A 24 -1.29 5.85 -13.70
CA LYS A 24 -2.01 4.78 -14.42
C LYS A 24 -3.27 5.27 -15.11
N ILE A 25 -4.01 6.21 -14.52
CA ILE A 25 -5.16 6.84 -15.17
C ILE A 25 -4.71 7.62 -16.41
N LYS A 26 -3.68 8.46 -16.29
CA LYS A 26 -3.12 9.20 -17.44
C LYS A 26 -2.60 8.26 -18.53
N GLU A 27 -2.00 7.14 -18.17
CA GLU A 27 -1.57 6.12 -19.13
C GLU A 27 -2.76 5.46 -19.85
N LEU A 28 -3.86 5.19 -19.14
CA LEU A 28 -5.09 4.66 -19.74
C LEU A 28 -5.72 5.70 -20.68
N GLU A 29 -5.80 6.96 -20.27
CA GLU A 29 -6.27 8.06 -21.13
C GLU A 29 -5.43 8.18 -22.41
N GLN A 30 -4.10 8.11 -22.28
CA GLN A 30 -3.20 8.17 -23.43
C GLN A 30 -3.32 6.95 -24.35
N LYS A 31 -3.42 5.73 -23.80
CA LYS A 31 -3.64 4.51 -24.60
C LYS A 31 -4.93 4.59 -25.38
N VAL A 32 -5.99 5.06 -24.73
CA VAL A 32 -7.31 5.25 -25.33
C VAL A 32 -7.29 6.30 -26.45
N GLN A 33 -6.59 7.43 -26.28
CA GLN A 33 -6.43 8.44 -27.33
C GLN A 33 -5.51 8.00 -28.47
N GLN A 34 -4.48 7.19 -28.18
CA GLN A 34 -3.58 6.61 -29.19
C GLN A 34 -4.22 5.47 -29.99
N GLU A 35 -5.14 4.71 -29.39
CA GLU A 35 -5.74 3.54 -30.03
C GLU A 35 -6.66 3.87 -31.20
N ASP A 36 -7.00 5.14 -31.44
CA ASP A 36 -7.92 5.51 -32.53
C ASP A 36 -7.38 6.58 -33.49
N SER A 37 -6.50 7.47 -33.05
CA SER A 37 -5.98 8.56 -33.92
C SER A 37 -4.89 8.12 -34.91
N GLY A 38 -4.24 6.97 -34.68
CA GLY A 38 -3.09 6.51 -35.48
C GLY A 38 -3.36 5.38 -36.47
N PHE A 39 -4.57 4.80 -36.48
CA PHE A 39 -4.87 3.63 -37.32
C PHE A 39 -5.43 4.00 -38.68
N LEU A 40 -4.92 3.37 -39.73
CA LEU A 40 -5.60 3.33 -41.02
C LEU A 40 -6.82 2.39 -40.92
N ARG A 41 -8.01 2.98 -40.79
CA ARG A 41 -9.30 2.29 -40.69
C ARG A 41 -9.86 1.92 -42.08
N ILE A 42 -9.95 0.63 -42.35
CA ILE A 42 -10.45 0.01 -43.59
C ILE A 42 -11.75 -0.71 -43.28
N VAL A 43 -12.82 -0.48 -44.04
CA VAL A 43 -14.08 -1.23 -43.92
C VAL A 43 -14.30 -2.05 -45.19
N LEU A 44 -14.46 -3.37 -45.04
CA LEU A 44 -14.73 -4.28 -46.15
C LEU A 44 -16.25 -4.43 -46.34
N ILE A 45 -16.73 -4.15 -47.54
CA ILE A 45 -18.16 -4.19 -47.90
C ILE A 45 -18.34 -5.05 -49.16
N GLY A 46 -19.39 -5.84 -49.24
CA GLY A 46 -19.64 -6.70 -50.39
C GLY A 46 -20.61 -7.82 -50.06
N LYS A 47 -21.06 -8.53 -51.10
CA LYS A 47 -21.91 -9.72 -50.97
C LYS A 47 -21.20 -10.81 -50.15
N THR A 48 -21.97 -11.64 -49.44
CA THR A 48 -21.45 -12.88 -48.84
C THR A 48 -20.87 -13.81 -49.92
N GLY A 49 -19.73 -14.43 -49.63
CA GLY A 49 -19.03 -15.31 -50.59
C GLY A 49 -18.08 -14.61 -51.57
N ASN A 50 -18.02 -13.27 -51.59
CA ASN A 50 -17.05 -12.52 -52.39
C ASN A 50 -15.63 -12.50 -51.78
N GLY A 51 -15.42 -13.13 -50.61
CA GLY A 51 -14.10 -13.25 -50.00
C GLY A 51 -13.66 -12.06 -49.15
N LYS A 52 -14.59 -11.44 -48.40
CA LYS A 52 -14.30 -10.28 -47.54
C LYS A 52 -13.37 -10.66 -46.39
N SER A 53 -13.72 -11.69 -45.64
CA SER A 53 -12.94 -12.18 -44.51
C SER A 53 -11.54 -12.64 -44.95
N GLU A 54 -11.43 -13.35 -46.07
CA GLU A 54 -10.15 -13.73 -46.68
C GLU A 54 -9.33 -12.50 -47.10
N THR A 55 -9.97 -11.48 -47.68
CA THR A 55 -9.30 -10.22 -48.02
C THR A 55 -8.76 -9.55 -46.76
N GLY A 56 -9.54 -9.50 -45.68
CA GLY A 56 -9.10 -8.95 -44.40
C GLY A 56 -7.89 -9.69 -43.84
N ASN A 57 -7.88 -11.01 -43.94
CA ASN A 57 -6.75 -11.86 -43.54
C ASN A 57 -5.50 -11.60 -44.40
N THR A 58 -5.67 -11.45 -45.71
CA THR A 58 -4.58 -11.09 -46.64
C THR A 58 -3.99 -9.72 -46.28
N ILE A 59 -4.84 -8.72 -46.01
CA ILE A 59 -4.38 -7.37 -45.61
C ILE A 59 -3.59 -7.42 -44.30
N LEU A 60 -4.07 -8.16 -43.30
CA LEU A 60 -3.44 -8.27 -41.98
C LEU A 60 -2.26 -9.25 -41.96
N GLY A 61 -2.06 -10.04 -43.02
CA GLY A 61 -1.00 -11.04 -43.13
C GLY A 61 -1.14 -12.23 -42.18
N ARG A 62 -2.35 -12.46 -41.63
CA ARG A 62 -2.65 -13.55 -40.68
C ARG A 62 -4.12 -13.92 -40.72
N GLU A 63 -4.46 -15.08 -40.15
CA GLU A 63 -5.85 -15.53 -40.02
C GLU A 63 -6.51 -14.84 -38.80
N GLU A 64 -7.11 -13.68 -39.04
CA GLU A 64 -7.82 -12.88 -38.04
C GLU A 64 -9.33 -13.16 -38.06
N PHE A 65 -9.90 -13.21 -39.26
CA PHE A 65 -11.32 -13.46 -39.50
C PHE A 65 -11.51 -14.93 -39.88
N HIS A 66 -12.54 -15.57 -39.33
CA HIS A 66 -12.84 -16.95 -39.64
C HIS A 66 -13.37 -17.08 -41.09
N THR A 67 -12.82 -18.05 -41.84
CA THR A 67 -13.12 -18.29 -43.24
C THR A 67 -13.43 -19.77 -43.46
N GLU A 68 -14.64 -20.09 -43.91
CA GLU A 68 -15.05 -21.46 -44.27
C GLU A 68 -15.86 -21.45 -45.57
N VAL A 69 -15.65 -22.45 -46.42
CA VAL A 69 -16.48 -22.65 -47.62
C VAL A 69 -17.80 -23.27 -47.17
N SER A 70 -18.82 -22.44 -46.97
CA SER A 70 -20.16 -22.86 -46.57
C SER A 70 -21.24 -22.31 -47.52
N SER A 71 -22.37 -23.01 -47.61
CA SER A 71 -23.59 -22.49 -48.24
C SER A 71 -24.26 -21.40 -47.40
N ASP A 72 -23.92 -21.33 -46.11
CA ASP A 72 -24.44 -20.35 -45.16
C ASP A 72 -23.43 -19.23 -44.88
N SER A 73 -23.89 -18.08 -44.38
CA SER A 73 -23.01 -16.98 -43.99
C SER A 73 -22.21 -17.35 -42.74
N VAL A 74 -20.90 -17.50 -42.88
CA VAL A 74 -19.96 -17.80 -41.77
C VAL A 74 -19.82 -16.60 -40.83
N THR A 75 -19.79 -15.38 -41.36
CA THR A 75 -19.77 -14.14 -40.58
C THR A 75 -21.19 -13.67 -40.30
N THR A 76 -21.56 -13.53 -39.03
CA THR A 76 -22.89 -13.07 -38.58
C THR A 76 -22.84 -11.74 -37.81
N VAL A 77 -21.65 -11.34 -37.35
CA VAL A 77 -21.40 -10.08 -36.61
C VAL A 77 -20.20 -9.36 -37.24
N CYS A 78 -20.20 -8.03 -37.24
CA CYS A 78 -19.03 -7.25 -37.66
C CYS A 78 -17.84 -7.51 -36.73
N MET A 79 -16.65 -7.70 -37.29
CA MET A 79 -15.42 -7.93 -36.53
C MET A 79 -14.36 -6.90 -36.91
N LYS A 80 -13.63 -6.38 -35.92
CA LYS A 80 -12.49 -5.47 -36.12
C LYS A 80 -11.19 -6.19 -35.81
N GLY A 81 -10.34 -6.33 -36.82
CA GLY A 81 -8.98 -6.85 -36.69
C GLY A 81 -7.96 -5.72 -36.75
N ILE A 82 -6.94 -5.76 -35.90
CA ILE A 82 -5.93 -4.71 -35.80
C ILE A 82 -4.53 -5.29 -35.98
N GLY A 83 -3.70 -4.72 -36.85
CA GLY A 83 -2.35 -5.21 -37.10
C GLY A 83 -1.39 -4.15 -37.60
N LYS A 84 -0.08 -4.44 -37.52
CA LYS A 84 0.96 -3.62 -38.13
C LYS A 84 1.32 -4.19 -39.49
N VAL A 85 1.01 -3.47 -40.56
CA VAL A 85 1.23 -3.87 -41.95
C VAL A 85 2.22 -2.90 -42.57
N GLN A 86 3.38 -3.41 -43.01
CA GLN A 86 4.46 -2.60 -43.61
C GLN A 86 4.83 -1.35 -42.78
N GLY A 87 4.87 -1.51 -41.45
CA GLY A 87 5.21 -0.43 -40.53
C GLY A 87 4.04 0.47 -40.11
N ARG A 88 2.87 0.37 -40.77
CA ARG A 88 1.67 1.16 -40.48
C ARG A 88 0.69 0.38 -39.61
N SER A 89 0.06 1.07 -38.67
CA SER A 89 -1.02 0.53 -37.85
C SER A 89 -2.32 0.53 -38.67
N VAL A 90 -2.90 -0.65 -38.92
CA VAL A 90 -4.09 -0.85 -39.75
C VAL A 90 -5.20 -1.51 -38.93
N ALA A 91 -6.41 -0.98 -39.04
CA ALA A 91 -7.60 -1.59 -38.49
C ALA A 91 -8.54 -1.98 -39.64
N VAL A 92 -8.87 -3.25 -39.77
CA VAL A 92 -9.76 -3.79 -40.80
C VAL A 92 -11.07 -4.20 -40.14
N VAL A 93 -12.20 -3.72 -40.65
CA VAL A 93 -13.53 -4.12 -40.22
C VAL A 93 -14.16 -5.01 -41.28
N ASP A 94 -14.36 -6.28 -40.96
CA ASP A 94 -15.14 -7.22 -41.77
C ASP A 94 -16.62 -7.09 -41.43
N THR A 95 -17.48 -6.94 -42.45
CA THR A 95 -18.90 -6.61 -42.26
C THR A 95 -19.79 -7.65 -42.92
N PRO A 96 -20.65 -8.37 -42.17
CA PRO A 96 -21.73 -9.15 -42.79
C PRO A 96 -22.82 -8.24 -43.36
N GLU A 97 -23.09 -7.11 -42.70
CA GLU A 97 -24.08 -6.10 -43.08
C GLU A 97 -23.51 -4.68 -42.86
N ILE A 98 -23.81 -3.76 -43.78
CA ILE A 98 -23.21 -2.42 -43.84
C ILE A 98 -23.53 -1.57 -42.59
N VAL A 99 -24.74 -1.67 -42.05
CA VAL A 99 -25.24 -0.75 -41.00
C VAL A 99 -24.45 -0.90 -39.68
N LYS A 100 -23.96 -2.11 -39.38
CA LYS A 100 -23.33 -2.44 -38.10
C LYS A 100 -21.85 -2.07 -38.02
N CYS A 101 -21.26 -1.51 -39.08
CA CYS A 101 -19.83 -1.18 -39.07
C CYS A 101 -19.53 0.16 -38.38
N VAL A 102 -20.52 1.05 -38.24
CA VAL A 102 -20.33 2.46 -37.84
C VAL A 102 -19.61 2.58 -36.51
N SER A 103 -20.03 1.84 -35.48
CA SER A 103 -19.41 1.88 -34.15
C SER A 103 -17.98 1.34 -34.12
N LEU A 104 -17.64 0.39 -35.01
CA LEU A 104 -16.31 -0.21 -35.07
C LEU A 104 -15.30 0.60 -35.90
N SER A 105 -15.80 1.47 -36.78
CA SER A 105 -14.99 2.32 -37.64
C SER A 105 -15.08 3.81 -37.32
N ALA A 106 -15.80 4.21 -36.25
CA ALA A 106 -15.74 5.56 -35.69
C ALA A 106 -14.27 5.99 -35.40
N PRO A 107 -13.90 7.26 -35.55
CA PRO A 107 -14.73 8.41 -35.97
C PRO A 107 -15.12 8.40 -37.46
N GLY A 108 -14.67 7.39 -38.20
CA GLY A 108 -15.02 7.18 -39.60
C GLY A 108 -13.90 6.46 -40.36
N PRO A 109 -14.21 5.65 -41.39
CA PRO A 109 -13.21 4.90 -42.13
C PRO A 109 -12.37 5.82 -43.02
N HIS A 110 -11.09 5.51 -43.18
CA HIS A 110 -10.25 6.16 -44.17
C HIS A 110 -10.59 5.69 -45.58
N VAL A 111 -10.97 4.41 -45.69
CA VAL A 111 -11.33 3.80 -46.97
C VAL A 111 -12.41 2.73 -46.78
N PHE A 112 -13.35 2.70 -47.73
CA PHE A 112 -14.24 1.57 -47.95
C PHE A 112 -13.68 0.72 -49.08
N ILE A 113 -13.57 -0.59 -48.87
CA ILE A 113 -13.20 -1.54 -49.92
C ILE A 113 -14.44 -2.32 -50.32
N ILE A 114 -14.89 -2.12 -51.56
CA ILE A 114 -16.03 -2.81 -52.14
C ILE A 114 -15.52 -4.10 -52.79
N VAL A 115 -15.72 -5.22 -52.11
CA VAL A 115 -15.23 -6.54 -52.49
C VAL A 115 -16.21 -7.20 -53.46
N LEU A 116 -15.75 -7.38 -54.69
CA LEU A 116 -16.42 -8.10 -55.77
C LEU A 116 -15.63 -9.36 -56.12
N SER A 117 -16.28 -10.40 -56.62
CA SER A 117 -15.55 -11.55 -57.21
C SER A 117 -15.38 -11.35 -58.71
N VAL A 118 -14.26 -11.82 -59.27
CA VAL A 118 -14.12 -11.97 -60.72
C VAL A 118 -15.23 -12.89 -61.23
N GLY A 119 -15.93 -12.49 -62.30
CA GLY A 119 -17.05 -13.25 -62.85
C GLY A 119 -18.31 -12.41 -63.06
N ARG A 120 -19.48 -13.03 -62.86
CA ARG A 120 -20.77 -12.37 -63.12
C ARG A 120 -21.08 -11.33 -62.04
N PHE A 121 -21.22 -10.06 -62.45
CA PHE A 121 -21.78 -9.01 -61.61
C PHE A 121 -23.28 -9.25 -61.38
N THR A 122 -23.67 -9.44 -60.12
CA THR A 122 -25.01 -9.85 -59.70
C THR A 122 -25.86 -8.67 -59.22
N ASN A 123 -27.19 -8.87 -59.17
CA ASN A 123 -28.10 -7.87 -58.61
C ASN A 123 -27.81 -7.56 -57.14
N GLU A 124 -27.33 -8.54 -56.37
CA GLU A 124 -26.93 -8.32 -54.96
C GLU A 124 -25.73 -7.38 -54.83
N GLU A 125 -24.74 -7.50 -55.74
CA GLU A 125 -23.60 -6.58 -55.78
C GLU A 125 -24.03 -5.17 -56.19
N LYS A 126 -24.95 -5.04 -57.16
CA LYS A 126 -25.58 -3.76 -57.50
C LYS A 126 -26.29 -3.13 -56.30
N ASN A 127 -27.09 -3.91 -55.59
CA ASN A 127 -27.82 -3.45 -54.40
C ASN A 127 -26.86 -3.00 -53.29
N THR A 128 -25.71 -3.65 -53.15
CA THR A 128 -24.68 -3.29 -52.15
C THR A 128 -24.13 -1.89 -52.42
N VAL A 129 -23.88 -1.53 -53.68
CA VAL A 129 -23.42 -0.19 -54.08
C VAL A 129 -24.46 0.88 -53.76
N ASP A 130 -25.72 0.62 -54.09
CA ASP A 130 -26.82 1.55 -53.82
C ASP A 130 -27.03 1.70 -52.30
N LEU A 131 -26.81 0.64 -51.53
CA LEU A 131 -26.88 0.65 -50.07
C LEU A 131 -25.79 1.52 -49.44
N ILE A 132 -24.54 1.46 -49.94
CA ILE A 132 -23.46 2.36 -49.49
C ILE A 132 -23.86 3.81 -49.68
N LYS A 133 -24.36 4.18 -50.86
CA LYS A 133 -24.78 5.56 -51.15
C LYS A 133 -25.99 6.00 -50.33
N ARG A 134 -26.89 5.08 -50.01
CA ARG A 134 -28.07 5.37 -49.20
C ARG A 134 -27.72 5.56 -47.72
N ILE A 135 -26.80 4.78 -47.18
CA ILE A 135 -26.41 4.84 -45.76
C ILE A 135 -25.38 5.94 -45.52
N PHE A 136 -24.32 5.97 -46.33
CA PHE A 136 -23.18 6.89 -46.15
C PHE A 136 -23.22 8.10 -47.08
N GLY A 137 -24.25 8.22 -47.92
CA GLY A 137 -24.36 9.33 -48.86
C GLY A 137 -23.44 9.18 -50.09
N PRO A 138 -23.59 10.09 -51.07
CA PRO A 138 -22.85 10.01 -52.33
C PRO A 138 -21.34 10.30 -52.18
N SER A 139 -20.93 11.02 -51.14
CA SER A 139 -19.53 11.33 -50.85
C SER A 139 -18.70 10.10 -50.47
N ALA A 140 -19.32 9.05 -49.93
CA ALA A 140 -18.63 7.80 -49.55
C ALA A 140 -17.88 7.15 -50.72
N ALA A 141 -18.36 7.34 -51.95
CA ALA A 141 -17.69 6.86 -53.16
C ALA A 141 -16.28 7.46 -53.34
N GLN A 142 -16.05 8.70 -52.88
CA GLN A 142 -14.74 9.38 -52.93
C GLN A 142 -13.70 8.75 -52.01
N PHE A 143 -14.15 7.98 -51.01
CA PHE A 143 -13.34 7.21 -50.08
C PHE A 143 -13.37 5.70 -50.39
N SER A 144 -13.87 5.29 -51.56
CA SER A 144 -14.06 3.89 -51.90
C SER A 144 -13.08 3.39 -52.97
N ILE A 145 -12.63 2.14 -52.82
CA ILE A 145 -11.87 1.36 -53.80
C ILE A 145 -12.66 0.09 -54.14
N VAL A 146 -12.71 -0.28 -55.41
CA VAL A 146 -13.29 -1.58 -55.83
C VAL A 146 -12.20 -2.64 -55.83
N LEU A 147 -12.38 -3.72 -55.07
CA LEU A 147 -11.43 -4.82 -55.03
C LEU A 147 -12.05 -6.09 -55.60
N PHE A 148 -11.43 -6.62 -56.66
CA PHE A 148 -11.81 -7.91 -57.23
C PHE A 148 -11.04 -9.04 -56.56
N THR A 149 -11.74 -10.05 -56.06
CA THR A 149 -11.14 -11.29 -55.55
C THR A 149 -11.16 -12.37 -56.63
N ARG A 150 -10.47 -13.48 -56.37
CA ARG A 150 -10.29 -14.59 -57.33
C ARG A 150 -9.50 -14.15 -58.57
N GLY A 151 -8.45 -13.36 -58.36
CA GLY A 151 -7.57 -12.92 -59.44
C GLY A 151 -6.92 -14.06 -60.21
N ASP A 152 -6.79 -15.25 -59.59
CA ASP A 152 -6.37 -16.49 -60.26
C ASP A 152 -7.31 -16.91 -61.40
N GLU A 153 -8.57 -16.50 -61.38
CA GLU A 153 -9.55 -16.80 -62.43
C GLU A 153 -9.42 -15.88 -63.67
N LEU A 154 -8.63 -14.79 -63.60
CA LEU A 154 -8.37 -13.90 -64.75
C LEU A 154 -7.43 -14.52 -65.80
N LYS A 155 -6.79 -15.66 -65.48
CA LYS A 155 -5.84 -16.36 -66.37
C LYS A 155 -4.72 -15.42 -66.85
N ASN A 156 -4.70 -15.10 -68.15
CA ASN A 156 -3.66 -14.28 -68.79
C ASN A 156 -4.11 -12.83 -69.03
N GLU A 157 -5.28 -12.43 -68.52
CA GLU A 157 -5.79 -11.08 -68.68
C GLU A 157 -5.50 -10.24 -67.43
N THR A 158 -5.22 -8.95 -67.63
CA THR A 158 -5.09 -8.01 -66.51
C THR A 158 -6.47 -7.57 -66.01
N ILE A 159 -6.55 -7.04 -64.79
CA ILE A 159 -7.82 -6.57 -64.25
C ILE A 159 -8.38 -5.39 -65.05
N GLU A 160 -7.51 -4.54 -65.62
CA GLU A 160 -7.89 -3.41 -66.48
C GLU A 160 -8.57 -3.91 -67.75
N GLN A 161 -8.00 -4.94 -68.39
CA GLN A 161 -8.59 -5.57 -69.59
C GLN A 161 -9.96 -6.19 -69.28
N TYR A 162 -10.09 -6.86 -68.13
CA TYR A 162 -11.35 -7.44 -67.68
C TYR A 162 -12.44 -6.37 -67.50
N VAL A 163 -12.11 -5.27 -66.81
CA VAL A 163 -13.03 -4.14 -66.59
C VAL A 163 -13.43 -3.46 -67.89
N GLU A 164 -12.48 -3.25 -68.80
CA GLU A 164 -12.72 -2.58 -70.10
C GLU A 164 -13.68 -3.39 -70.98
N LYS A 165 -13.46 -4.71 -71.09
CA LYS A 165 -14.30 -5.65 -71.85
C LYS A 165 -15.70 -5.81 -71.28
N SER A 166 -15.91 -5.51 -70.00
CA SER A 166 -17.22 -5.65 -69.37
C SER A 166 -18.28 -4.78 -70.07
N LYS A 167 -19.41 -5.38 -70.44
CA LYS A 167 -20.57 -4.67 -70.99
C LYS A 167 -21.57 -4.24 -69.91
N ASN A 168 -21.29 -4.54 -68.64
CA ASN A 168 -22.19 -4.22 -67.55
C ASN A 168 -22.08 -2.73 -67.18
N ALA A 169 -23.13 -1.96 -67.48
CA ALA A 169 -23.16 -0.53 -67.22
C ALA A 169 -23.13 -0.17 -65.72
N ASP A 170 -23.70 -1.02 -64.85
CA ASP A 170 -23.72 -0.79 -63.40
C ASP A 170 -22.32 -0.97 -62.81
N LEU A 171 -21.57 -2.00 -63.24
CA LEU A 171 -20.17 -2.19 -62.83
C LEU A 171 -19.28 -1.01 -63.29
N LYS A 172 -19.43 -0.60 -64.55
CA LYS A 172 -18.67 0.55 -65.09
C LYS A 172 -19.01 1.84 -64.35
N LYS A 173 -20.28 2.04 -64.00
CA LYS A 173 -20.73 3.17 -63.19
C LYS A 173 -20.13 3.14 -61.79
N LEU A 174 -20.15 1.99 -61.11
CA LEU A 174 -19.53 1.81 -59.79
C LEU A 174 -18.06 2.22 -59.81
N ILE A 175 -17.28 1.66 -60.74
CA ILE A 175 -15.84 1.93 -60.84
C ILE A 175 -15.58 3.42 -61.09
N ARG A 176 -16.37 4.04 -61.98
CA ARG A 176 -16.27 5.47 -62.26
C ARG A 176 -16.63 6.33 -61.04
N ASP A 177 -17.69 5.99 -60.32
CA ASP A 177 -18.11 6.70 -59.11
C ASP A 177 -17.05 6.59 -58.01
N CYS A 178 -16.31 5.48 -57.97
CA CYS A 178 -15.12 5.27 -57.14
C CYS A 178 -13.84 5.88 -57.74
N GLY A 179 -13.92 6.80 -58.70
CA GLY A 179 -12.77 7.49 -59.26
C GLY A 179 -11.84 6.62 -60.11
N ASN A 180 -12.36 5.54 -60.70
CA ASN A 180 -11.59 4.51 -61.41
C ASN A 180 -10.52 3.81 -60.55
N ARG A 181 -10.72 3.76 -59.23
CA ARG A 181 -9.84 3.05 -58.30
C ARG A 181 -10.31 1.61 -58.15
N PHE A 182 -9.60 0.70 -58.80
CA PHE A 182 -9.85 -0.73 -58.68
C PHE A 182 -8.57 -1.54 -58.68
N LEU A 183 -8.60 -2.68 -57.99
CA LEU A 183 -7.47 -3.58 -57.79
C LEU A 183 -7.96 -5.04 -57.87
N VAL A 184 -7.02 -5.98 -57.96
CA VAL A 184 -7.32 -7.41 -57.89
C VAL A 184 -6.46 -8.10 -56.85
N PHE A 185 -7.07 -8.97 -56.05
CA PHE A 185 -6.42 -9.83 -55.07
C PHE A 185 -6.56 -11.30 -55.46
N ASN A 186 -5.48 -12.05 -55.21
CA ASN A 186 -5.51 -13.50 -55.16
C ASN A 186 -5.33 -13.95 -53.70
N ASN A 187 -6.43 -14.12 -52.98
CA ASN A 187 -6.41 -14.54 -51.57
C ASN A 187 -5.91 -15.99 -51.36
N ARG A 188 -5.72 -16.77 -52.43
CA ARG A 188 -5.06 -18.09 -52.34
C ARG A 188 -3.54 -17.94 -52.28
N ASP A 189 -2.99 -16.89 -52.87
CA ASP A 189 -1.56 -16.58 -52.81
C ASP A 189 -1.24 -15.77 -51.55
N LYS A 190 -1.16 -16.46 -50.42
CA LYS A 190 -0.85 -15.85 -49.12
C LYS A 190 0.59 -15.30 -49.01
N LYS A 191 1.46 -15.55 -50.00
CA LYS A 191 2.88 -15.12 -49.98
C LYS A 191 3.12 -13.84 -50.77
N ASP A 192 2.20 -13.49 -51.66
CA ASP A 192 2.31 -12.26 -52.42
C ASP A 192 1.97 -11.05 -51.54
N ASN A 193 3.01 -10.40 -51.03
CA ASN A 193 2.88 -9.14 -50.30
C ASN A 193 2.71 -7.93 -51.24
N ALA A 194 2.95 -8.09 -52.55
CA ALA A 194 2.86 -6.98 -53.49
C ALA A 194 1.41 -6.48 -53.59
N GLN A 195 0.42 -7.37 -53.67
CA GLN A 195 -1.00 -7.00 -53.68
C GLN A 195 -1.40 -6.10 -52.49
N VAL A 196 -0.88 -6.37 -51.28
CA VAL A 196 -1.10 -5.49 -50.11
C VAL A 196 -0.39 -4.15 -50.28
N THR A 197 0.83 -4.12 -50.82
CA THR A 197 1.54 -2.86 -51.15
C THR A 197 0.75 -2.02 -52.15
N TRP A 198 0.21 -2.62 -53.23
CA TRP A 198 -0.61 -1.93 -54.22
C TRP A 198 -1.87 -1.33 -53.59
N LEU A 199 -2.55 -2.09 -52.71
CA LEU A 199 -3.69 -1.59 -51.96
C LEU A 199 -3.31 -0.39 -51.08
N LEU A 200 -2.24 -0.50 -50.29
CA LEU A 200 -1.81 0.60 -49.41
C LEU A 200 -1.42 1.85 -50.20
N ASN A 201 -0.78 1.70 -51.37
CA ASN A 201 -0.47 2.82 -52.26
C ASN A 201 -1.74 3.49 -52.79
N MET A 202 -2.75 2.72 -53.20
CA MET A 202 -4.02 3.27 -53.66
C MET A 202 -4.79 3.96 -52.52
N ILE A 203 -4.71 3.44 -51.30
CA ILE A 203 -5.29 4.10 -50.12
C ILE A 203 -4.60 5.44 -49.84
N GLU A 204 -3.27 5.53 -50.02
CA GLU A 204 -2.57 6.81 -49.91
C GLU A 204 -3.03 7.82 -50.96
N GLU A 205 -3.34 7.37 -52.18
CA GLU A 205 -3.95 8.25 -53.20
C GLU A 205 -5.33 8.74 -52.78
N VAL A 206 -6.19 7.84 -52.26
CA VAL A 206 -7.50 8.21 -51.69
C VAL A 206 -7.34 9.23 -50.58
N ASN A 207 -6.42 9.01 -49.64
CA ASN A 207 -6.18 9.92 -48.53
C ASN A 207 -5.70 11.29 -49.04
N LYS A 208 -4.75 11.33 -49.99
CA LYS A 208 -4.27 12.59 -50.59
C LYS A 208 -5.39 13.36 -51.29
N SER A 209 -6.21 12.69 -52.08
CA SER A 209 -7.37 13.31 -52.75
C SER A 209 -8.40 13.86 -51.75
N ASN A 210 -8.52 13.24 -50.58
CA ASN A 210 -9.40 13.66 -49.49
C ASN A 210 -8.68 14.49 -48.41
N LYS A 211 -7.53 15.13 -48.72
CA LYS A 211 -6.79 16.02 -47.80
C LYS A 211 -6.35 15.37 -46.48
N GLY A 212 -6.13 14.06 -46.49
CA GLY A 212 -5.76 13.27 -45.32
C GLY A 212 -6.91 13.04 -44.33
N GLN A 213 -8.14 13.39 -44.69
CA GLN A 213 -9.32 13.17 -43.86
C GLN A 213 -9.88 11.75 -44.05
N TYR A 214 -10.58 11.26 -43.04
CA TYR A 214 -11.42 10.08 -43.13
C TYR A 214 -12.85 10.46 -43.52
N PHE A 215 -13.61 9.49 -44.00
CA PHE A 215 -15.04 9.67 -44.27
C PHE A 215 -15.81 9.85 -42.96
N THR A 216 -16.68 10.85 -42.88
CA THR A 216 -17.61 11.03 -41.76
C THR A 216 -18.99 11.47 -42.25
N ASN A 217 -20.01 11.21 -41.44
CA ASN A 217 -21.40 11.68 -41.58
C ASN A 217 -22.07 11.69 -40.19
N ASP A 218 -23.33 12.13 -40.12
CA ASP A 218 -24.09 12.21 -38.87
C ASP A 218 -24.05 10.92 -38.04
N MET A 219 -24.08 9.74 -38.69
CA MET A 219 -24.01 8.45 -37.98
C MET A 219 -22.65 8.22 -37.33
N PHE A 220 -21.56 8.59 -38.01
CA PHE A 220 -20.21 8.48 -37.47
C PHE A 220 -19.95 9.50 -36.36
N GLU A 221 -20.46 10.73 -36.50
CA GLU A 221 -20.38 11.76 -35.47
C GLU A 221 -21.15 11.35 -34.21
N GLU A 222 -22.37 10.81 -34.35
CA GLU A 222 -23.17 10.30 -33.24
C GLU A 222 -22.48 9.10 -32.55
N ALA A 223 -21.91 8.18 -33.32
CA ALA A 223 -21.15 7.06 -32.78
C ALA A 223 -19.90 7.54 -32.04
N GLU A 224 -19.14 8.48 -32.60
CA GLU A 224 -17.96 9.07 -31.96
C GLU A 224 -18.34 9.78 -30.65
N MET A 225 -19.41 10.58 -30.63
CA MET A 225 -19.90 11.23 -29.41
C MET A 225 -20.34 10.22 -28.36
N SER A 226 -21.04 9.16 -28.76
CA SER A 226 -21.49 8.10 -27.85
C SER A 226 -20.32 7.32 -27.25
N ILE A 227 -19.30 7.01 -28.07
CA ILE A 227 -18.07 6.37 -27.62
C ILE A 227 -17.33 7.28 -26.64
N LYS A 228 -17.11 8.56 -26.98
CA LYS A 228 -16.45 9.54 -26.10
C LYS A 228 -17.17 9.69 -24.76
N LYS A 229 -18.50 9.87 -24.78
CA LYS A 229 -19.31 9.98 -23.56
C LYS A 229 -19.19 8.73 -22.69
N ARG A 230 -19.32 7.54 -23.28
CA ARG A 230 -19.20 6.28 -22.52
C ARG A 230 -17.82 6.12 -21.91
N MET A 231 -16.79 6.58 -22.61
CA MET A 231 -15.41 6.56 -22.16
C MET A 231 -15.18 7.49 -20.98
N GLU A 232 -15.72 8.71 -21.03
CA GLU A 232 -15.71 9.65 -19.89
C GLU A 232 -16.44 9.08 -18.67
N GLU A 233 -17.60 8.41 -18.87
CA GLU A 233 -18.32 7.73 -17.79
C GLU A 233 -17.46 6.65 -17.13
N ILE A 234 -16.79 5.80 -17.93
CA ILE A 234 -15.92 4.73 -17.44
C ILE A 234 -14.71 5.32 -16.69
N LEU A 235 -14.09 6.38 -17.21
CA LEU A 235 -12.96 7.03 -16.55
C LEU A 235 -13.37 7.59 -15.18
N LYS A 236 -14.51 8.28 -15.11
CA LYS A 236 -15.05 8.81 -13.86
C LYS A 236 -15.42 7.72 -12.85
N GLU A 237 -15.97 6.61 -13.31
CA GLU A 237 -16.25 5.44 -12.46
C GLU A 237 -14.94 4.87 -11.89
N LYS A 238 -13.90 4.74 -12.72
CA LYS A 238 -12.58 4.26 -12.28
C LYS A 238 -11.91 5.20 -11.30
N GLU A 239 -11.97 6.51 -11.52
CA GLU A 239 -11.49 7.51 -10.55
C GLU A 239 -12.21 7.38 -9.21
N SER A 240 -13.54 7.24 -9.22
CA SER A 240 -14.33 7.07 -8.00
C SER A 240 -14.03 5.76 -7.27
N GLU A 241 -13.86 4.66 -7.98
CA GLU A 241 -13.46 3.37 -7.42
C GLU A 241 -12.11 3.48 -6.71
N ILE A 242 -11.14 4.16 -7.35
CA ILE A 242 -9.80 4.39 -6.80
C ILE A 242 -9.87 5.25 -5.55
N GLN A 243 -10.59 6.37 -5.60
CA GLN A 243 -10.74 7.27 -4.44
C GLN A 243 -11.36 6.53 -3.25
N THR A 244 -12.42 5.76 -3.50
CA THR A 244 -13.09 4.97 -2.45
C THR A 244 -12.13 3.95 -1.83
N LYS A 245 -11.32 3.27 -2.65
CA LYS A 245 -10.31 2.32 -2.18
C LYS A 245 -9.25 3.00 -1.31
N TYR A 246 -8.80 4.19 -1.73
CA TYR A 246 -7.87 5.00 -0.94
C TYR A 246 -8.45 5.37 0.42
N ASP A 247 -9.67 5.91 0.45
CA ASP A 247 -10.33 6.33 1.69
C ASP A 247 -10.52 5.15 2.67
N MET A 248 -10.92 3.98 2.16
CA MET A 248 -11.01 2.75 2.96
C MET A 248 -9.66 2.27 3.50
N GLU A 249 -8.60 2.32 2.69
CA GLU A 249 -7.23 2.03 3.16
C GLU A 249 -6.82 3.03 4.26
N MET A 250 -7.25 4.29 4.19
CA MET A 250 -6.94 5.37 5.16
C MET A 250 -7.63 5.16 6.48
N GLU A 251 -8.92 4.89 6.44
CA GLU A 251 -9.66 4.57 7.64
C GLU A 251 -9.07 3.34 8.35
N THR A 252 -8.81 2.26 7.60
CA THR A 252 -8.23 1.02 8.15
C THR A 252 -6.86 1.25 8.80
N MET A 253 -6.02 2.08 8.17
CA MET A 253 -4.68 2.34 8.69
C MET A 253 -4.70 3.28 9.90
N MET A 254 -5.56 4.31 9.90
CA MET A 254 -5.74 5.19 11.06
C MET A 254 -6.27 4.42 12.27
N GLU A 255 -7.21 3.50 12.09
CA GLU A 255 -7.69 2.64 13.17
C GLU A 255 -6.57 1.80 13.80
N ARG A 256 -5.65 1.28 12.99
CA ARG A 256 -4.49 0.51 13.50
C ARG A 256 -3.58 1.38 14.35
N LEU A 257 -3.28 2.59 13.89
CA LEU A 257 -2.47 3.55 14.64
C LEU A 257 -3.12 3.94 15.96
N ASP A 258 -4.44 4.17 15.99
CA ASP A 258 -5.13 4.51 17.24
C ASP A 258 -5.11 3.32 18.22
N LYS A 259 -5.29 2.09 17.73
CA LYS A 259 -5.15 0.87 18.54
C LYS A 259 -3.74 0.71 19.13
N GLU A 260 -2.69 0.94 18.33
CA GLU A 260 -1.30 0.89 18.81
C GLU A 260 -1.02 1.98 19.85
N LYS A 261 -1.51 3.19 19.63
CA LYS A 261 -1.38 4.31 20.56
C LYS A 261 -2.02 3.99 21.91
N ARG A 262 -3.25 3.48 21.91
CA ARG A 262 -3.96 3.05 23.14
C ARG A 262 -3.17 1.98 23.90
N LYS A 263 -2.65 0.96 23.21
CA LYS A 263 -1.81 -0.08 23.83
C LYS A 263 -0.55 0.51 24.47
N SER A 264 0.16 1.39 23.76
CA SER A 264 1.35 2.05 24.30
C SER A 264 1.03 2.90 25.53
N ASP A 265 -0.08 3.63 25.53
CA ASP A 265 -0.48 4.46 26.67
C ASP A 265 -0.93 3.60 27.87
N GLU A 266 -1.63 2.48 27.63
CA GLU A 266 -1.94 1.48 28.67
C GLU A 266 -0.68 0.86 29.29
N GLU A 267 0.33 0.53 28.48
CA GLU A 267 1.62 0.02 28.96
C GLU A 267 2.37 1.04 29.81
N LYS A 268 2.39 2.31 29.39
CA LYS A 268 2.96 3.40 30.21
C LYS A 268 2.25 3.54 31.54
N ILE A 269 0.91 3.52 31.54
CA ILE A 269 0.12 3.61 32.78
C ILE A 269 0.45 2.44 33.71
N LYS A 270 0.53 1.20 33.19
CA LYS A 270 0.93 0.02 33.97
C LYS A 270 2.33 0.19 34.56
N MET A 271 3.29 0.64 33.76
CA MET A 271 4.66 0.86 34.21
C MET A 271 4.74 1.93 35.30
N VAL A 272 4.04 3.06 35.12
CA VAL A 272 3.96 4.13 36.14
C VAL A 272 3.35 3.62 37.43
N ASN A 273 2.27 2.84 37.38
CA ASN A 273 1.65 2.25 38.57
C ASN A 273 2.61 1.29 39.29
N GLN A 274 3.33 0.44 38.55
CA GLN A 274 4.36 -0.45 39.13
C GLN A 274 5.49 0.33 39.79
N PHE A 275 5.94 1.43 39.19
CA PHE A 275 6.95 2.30 39.80
C PHE A 275 6.44 2.92 41.09
N ARG A 276 5.19 3.41 41.10
CA ARG A 276 4.57 3.99 42.30
C ARG A 276 4.44 2.97 43.43
N GLU A 277 4.02 1.74 43.13
CA GLU A 277 3.94 0.66 44.13
C GLU A 277 5.32 0.31 44.72
N LYS A 278 6.35 0.23 43.87
CA LYS A 278 7.73 0.00 44.33
C LYS A 278 8.24 1.15 45.20
N GLU A 279 7.96 2.39 44.81
CA GLU A 279 8.32 3.58 45.58
C GLU A 279 7.65 3.59 46.95
N GLU A 280 6.34 3.29 47.02
CA GLU A 280 5.61 3.16 48.29
C GLU A 280 6.16 2.04 49.17
N THR A 281 6.57 0.92 48.57
CA THR A 281 7.15 -0.22 49.31
C THR A 281 8.52 0.16 49.90
N LEU A 282 9.40 0.73 49.09
CA LEU A 282 10.71 1.22 49.53
C LEU A 282 10.58 2.26 50.65
N ARG A 283 9.61 3.17 50.54
CA ARG A 283 9.33 4.17 51.56
C ARG A 283 8.93 3.52 52.89
N LYS A 284 8.03 2.52 52.88
CA LYS A 284 7.65 1.78 54.09
C LYS A 284 8.83 1.03 54.71
N GLU A 285 9.64 0.36 53.89
CA GLU A 285 10.85 -0.34 54.39
C GLU A 285 11.84 0.64 55.05
N PHE A 286 12.01 1.83 54.48
CA PHE A 286 12.87 2.86 55.05
C PHE A 286 12.32 3.36 56.40
N GLU A 287 11.02 3.66 56.47
CA GLU A 287 10.35 4.07 57.72
C GLU A 287 10.42 2.97 58.80
N GLU A 288 10.32 1.69 58.44
CA GLU A 288 10.48 0.56 59.37
C GLU A 288 11.92 0.41 59.86
N LYS A 289 12.91 0.56 58.97
CA LYS A 289 14.33 0.54 59.35
C LYS A 289 14.68 1.68 60.30
N GLU A 290 14.21 2.89 60.04
CA GLU A 290 14.40 4.03 60.95
C GLU A 290 13.78 3.76 62.33
N LYS A 291 12.55 3.25 62.38
CA LYS A 291 11.90 2.87 63.65
C LYS A 291 12.67 1.78 64.40
N ALA A 292 13.15 0.76 63.69
CA ALA A 292 13.95 -0.32 64.28
C ALA A 292 15.29 0.18 64.82
N GLU A 293 15.95 1.07 64.08
CA GLU A 293 17.21 1.68 64.52
C GLU A 293 17.01 2.58 65.74
N GLN A 294 15.95 3.40 65.74
CA GLN A 294 15.58 4.23 66.88
C GLN A 294 15.35 3.37 68.14
N LYS A 295 14.58 2.29 68.01
CA LYS A 295 14.33 1.37 69.12
C LYS A 295 15.60 0.69 69.64
N ARG A 296 16.51 0.29 68.74
CA ARG A 296 17.82 -0.26 69.14
C ARG A 296 18.66 0.74 69.92
N ARG A 297 18.67 2.01 69.52
CA ARG A 297 19.37 3.08 70.25
C ARG A 297 18.78 3.26 71.64
N GLU A 298 17.46 3.29 71.76
CA GLU A 298 16.76 3.39 73.06
C GLU A 298 17.04 2.18 73.97
N GLU A 299 17.05 0.97 73.42
CA GLU A 299 17.40 -0.26 74.16
C GLU A 299 18.87 -0.25 74.63
N GLU A 300 19.79 0.23 73.79
CA GLU A 300 21.21 0.33 74.12
C GLU A 300 21.49 1.42 75.16
N ASP A 301 20.82 2.57 75.07
CA ASP A 301 20.86 3.63 76.08
C ASP A 301 20.31 3.15 77.42
N LYS A 302 19.20 2.41 77.41
CA LYS A 302 18.65 1.80 78.62
C LYS A 302 19.62 0.79 79.24
N ARG A 303 20.23 -0.08 78.43
CA ARG A 303 21.22 -1.06 78.89
C ARG A 303 22.43 -0.36 79.54
N ARG A 304 22.97 0.69 78.90
CA ARG A 304 24.05 1.50 79.48
C ARG A 304 23.65 2.12 80.81
N SER A 305 22.44 2.66 80.91
CA SER A 305 21.94 3.24 82.16
C SER A 305 21.82 2.20 83.28
N ASP A 306 21.35 0.99 82.97
CA ASP A 306 21.21 -0.09 83.95
C ASP A 306 22.58 -0.66 84.38
N GLU A 307 23.54 -0.79 83.46
CA GLU A 307 24.94 -1.14 83.76
C GLU A 307 25.61 -0.10 84.69
N GLU A 308 25.42 1.19 84.44
CA GLU A 308 25.93 2.25 85.32
C GLU A 308 25.33 2.20 86.72
N LYS A 309 24.01 1.92 86.84
CA LYS A 309 23.37 1.74 88.15
C LYS A 309 23.93 0.54 88.89
N GLN A 310 24.15 -0.57 88.19
CA GLN A 310 24.72 -1.77 88.78
C GLN A 310 26.15 -1.53 89.26
N GLN A 311 27.01 -0.90 88.46
CA GLN A 311 28.36 -0.53 88.89
C GLN A 311 28.33 0.38 90.12
N LYS A 312 27.47 1.41 90.14
CA LYS A 312 27.32 2.29 91.31
C LYS A 312 26.92 1.52 92.56
N ALA A 313 25.99 0.56 92.44
CA ALA A 313 25.57 -0.28 93.56
C ALA A 313 26.73 -1.16 94.07
N GLU A 314 27.49 -1.79 93.18
CA GLU A 314 28.67 -2.59 93.54
C GLU A 314 29.75 -1.75 94.23
N TYR A 315 30.02 -0.53 93.74
CA TYR A 315 30.91 0.42 94.40
C TYR A 315 30.41 0.81 95.79
N HIS A 316 29.11 1.07 95.93
CA HIS A 316 28.52 1.40 97.23
C HIS A 316 28.67 0.25 98.23
N GLN A 317 28.41 -0.98 97.79
CA GLN A 317 28.57 -2.18 98.61
C GLN A 317 30.03 -2.36 99.06
N LYS A 318 31.01 -2.16 98.18
CA LYS A 318 32.43 -2.19 98.55
C LYS A 318 32.80 -1.12 99.56
N ILE A 319 32.24 0.09 99.45
CA ILE A 319 32.46 1.16 100.42
C ILE A 319 31.89 0.75 101.78
N GLU A 320 30.68 0.20 101.83
CA GLU A 320 30.07 -0.30 103.07
C GLU A 320 30.89 -1.42 103.72
N GLU A 321 31.39 -2.38 102.93
CA GLU A 321 32.28 -3.44 103.42
C GLU A 321 33.56 -2.86 104.02
N MET A 322 34.20 -1.93 103.32
CA MET A 322 35.41 -1.26 103.78
C MET A 322 35.17 -0.44 105.05
N GLN A 323 34.00 0.22 105.15
CA GLN A 323 33.59 0.94 106.35
C GLN A 323 33.41 0.00 107.54
N LYS A 324 32.73 -1.14 107.35
CA LYS A 324 32.62 -2.18 108.39
C LYS A 324 33.98 -2.73 108.80
N GLU A 325 34.88 -2.90 107.85
CA GLU A 325 36.24 -3.37 108.11
C GLU A 325 37.04 -2.33 108.93
N MET A 326 36.98 -1.05 108.56
CA MET A 326 37.57 0.03 109.35
C MET A 326 36.97 0.13 110.76
N GLU A 327 35.66 -0.03 110.88
CA GLU A 327 34.96 0.02 112.18
C GLU A 327 35.35 -1.17 113.06
N ASN A 328 35.46 -2.37 112.48
CA ASN A 328 36.00 -3.55 113.16
C ASN A 328 37.45 -3.34 113.60
N GLN A 329 38.31 -2.80 112.72
CA GLN A 329 39.70 -2.46 113.07
C GLN A 329 39.75 -1.44 114.21
N ARG A 330 38.90 -0.42 114.17
CA ARG A 330 38.78 0.58 115.24
C ARG A 330 38.33 -0.04 116.56
N LEU A 331 37.32 -0.90 116.55
CA LEU A 331 36.84 -1.64 117.72
C LEU A 331 37.94 -2.52 118.31
N MET A 332 38.71 -3.22 117.47
CA MET A 332 39.86 -4.02 117.89
C MET A 332 40.94 -3.15 118.55
N TYR A 333 41.20 -1.98 117.99
CA TYR A 333 42.15 -1.01 118.55
C TYR A 333 41.66 -0.43 119.89
N GLU A 334 40.39 -0.06 120.01
CA GLU A 334 39.79 0.40 121.27
C GLU A 334 39.78 -0.69 122.35
N LYS A 335 39.61 -1.96 121.96
CA LYS A 335 39.71 -3.10 122.87
C LYS A 335 41.13 -3.29 123.40
N GLN A 336 42.15 -3.17 122.53
CA GLN A 336 43.55 -3.17 122.94
C GLN A 336 43.91 -1.99 123.86
N GLN A 337 43.31 -0.82 123.64
CA GLN A 337 43.51 0.35 124.53
C GLN A 337 42.89 0.10 125.91
N ARG A 338 41.67 -0.46 125.98
CA ARG A 338 41.05 -0.85 127.25
C ARG A 338 41.86 -1.88 128.02
N GLU A 339 42.41 -2.90 127.36
CA GLU A 339 43.30 -3.87 128.02
C GLU A 339 44.58 -3.21 128.58
N LYS A 340 45.11 -2.18 127.91
CA LYS A 340 46.24 -1.38 128.42
C LYS A 340 45.86 -0.49 129.59
N GLU A 341 44.67 0.12 129.56
CA GLU A 341 44.15 0.95 130.65
C GLU A 341 43.83 0.12 131.90
N ASP A 342 43.25 -1.07 131.74
CA ASP A 342 43.00 -2.02 132.85
C ASP A 342 44.32 -2.46 133.52
N CYS A 343 45.37 -2.72 132.73
CA CYS A 343 46.72 -2.96 133.25
C CYS A 343 47.31 -1.73 133.98
N GLY A 344 46.98 -0.51 133.51
CA GLY A 344 47.36 0.75 134.14
C GLY A 344 46.67 0.98 135.48
N TRP A 345 45.38 0.66 135.57
CA TRP A 345 44.58 0.79 136.79
C TRP A 345 45.04 -0.19 137.88
N LEU A 346 45.32 -1.45 137.52
CA LEU A 346 45.91 -2.43 138.44
C LEU A 346 47.25 -1.98 139.01
N ARG A 347 48.07 -1.28 138.21
CA ARG A 347 49.34 -0.69 138.67
C ARG A 347 49.12 0.49 139.64
N ALA A 348 48.19 1.38 139.33
CA ALA A 348 47.88 2.53 140.18
C ALA A 348 47.30 2.14 141.54
N VAL A 349 46.48 1.08 141.61
CA VAL A 349 45.95 0.55 142.87
C VAL A 349 47.07 -0.06 143.74
N LEU A 350 48.05 -0.74 143.12
CA LEU A 350 49.21 -1.25 143.84
C LEU A 350 50.07 -0.11 144.40
N ASP A 351 50.29 0.96 143.64
CA ASP A 351 51.07 2.11 144.08
C ASP A 351 50.40 2.83 145.26
N LEU A 352 49.08 3.04 145.25
CA LEU A 352 48.35 3.63 146.38
C LEU A 352 48.44 2.78 147.67
N PHE A 353 48.50 1.46 147.55
CA PHE A 353 48.65 0.57 148.70
C PHE A 353 50.06 0.64 149.30
N VAL A 354 51.09 0.91 148.49
CA VAL A 354 52.48 1.12 148.94
C VAL A 354 52.63 2.47 149.64
N THR A 355 52.02 3.54 149.12
CA THR A 355 52.12 4.89 149.73
C THR A 355 51.44 4.97 151.09
N PHE A 356 50.31 4.28 151.28
CA PHE A 356 49.58 4.29 152.55
C PHE A 356 50.36 3.61 153.69
N LYS A 357 51.28 2.68 153.38
CA LYS A 357 52.11 1.99 154.38
C LYS A 357 53.35 2.79 154.79
N VAL A 358 53.81 3.73 153.95
CA VAL A 358 55.00 4.57 154.22
C VAL A 358 54.67 5.81 155.06
N GLN A 359 53.45 6.34 155.00
CA GLN A 359 53.06 7.51 155.80
C GLN A 359 52.72 7.22 157.28
N SER A 360 52.67 5.95 157.69
CA SER A 360 52.46 5.57 159.10
C SER A 360 53.77 5.44 159.92
N CYS A 361 54.95 5.72 159.33
CA CYS A 361 56.25 5.41 159.97
C CYS A 361 57.25 6.57 160.12
N ASN A 362 56.88 7.86 159.95
CA ASN A 362 57.82 8.96 160.19
C ASN A 362 57.13 10.23 160.73
N LYS A 363 57.63 10.73 161.89
CA LYS A 363 57.05 11.69 162.88
C LYS A 363 56.21 10.99 163.97
N ASN A 364 56.72 10.13 164.85
CA ASN A 364 57.78 10.32 165.87
C ASN A 364 59.09 11.01 165.43
N VAL A 365 59.55 11.91 166.32
CA VAL A 365 60.70 12.84 166.30
C VAL A 365 60.39 14.23 165.76
#